data_AF-A0A5J4PVG5-F1
#
_entry.id   AF-A0A5J4PVG5-F1
#
_cell.length_a   1.000
_cell.length_b   1.000
_cell.length_c   1.000
_cell.angle_alpha   90.00
_cell.angle_beta   90.00
_cell.angle_gamma   90.00
#
_symmetry.space_group_name_H-M   'P 1'
#
loop_
_entity.id
_entity.type
_entity.pdbx_description
1 polymer ?
#
loop_
_entity_poly.entity_id
_entity_poly.type
_entity_poly.pdbx_seq_one_letter_code
_entity_poly.pdbx_strand_id
1 'polypeptide(L)'
;MADSKEKLFSDFPSVSTEKWMEKVTADLKGADYEKKLVWRTNDGFKVKPFYRAEDLKELKTTDALPGEFPYLRGTKKNNVWLVRQDIVVECPKEANEKALKILYRGVDSLSFRVNAEKLSAEYLETLLKDIYAESVELNFSICQNHVAELGELLTAYYQKKNYDAGKLRGSINFDYYNTMLTKGKDKENPTQIAKSVLVATQSLPHYRVLNVNALSLNNAGSYISQELGYALAWGNEYLAQLPDNKISAAGIAKKIKFNFGISSNYFLEIAKFRAARLLW
;
A
#
# COMPACT_ATOMS: atom_id res chain seq x y z
N MET A 1 16.31 27.81 -18.12
CA MET A 1 17.17 28.96 -17.75
C MET A 1 16.31 30.16 -17.36
N ALA A 2 15.50 29.99 -16.31
CA ALA A 2 14.75 31.00 -15.57
C ALA A 2 14.90 30.57 -14.10
N ASP A 3 15.30 31.34 -13.09
CA ASP A 3 15.60 32.76 -12.94
C ASP A 3 16.84 32.88 -12.03
N SER A 4 17.95 33.40 -12.54
CA SER A 4 19.11 33.76 -11.69
C SER A 4 19.22 35.27 -11.46
N LYS A 5 18.22 36.05 -11.89
CA LYS A 5 18.26 37.51 -11.89
C LYS A 5 17.47 38.16 -10.75
N GLU A 6 16.50 37.47 -10.15
CA GLU A 6 15.79 37.99 -9.00
C GLU A 6 16.57 37.71 -7.71
N LYS A 7 17.18 38.77 -7.15
CA LYS A 7 17.82 38.70 -5.83
C LYS A 7 16.77 38.88 -4.73
N LEU A 8 15.88 37.90 -4.59
CA LEU A 8 14.95 37.90 -3.47
C LEU A 8 15.72 37.77 -2.16
N PHE A 9 15.37 38.57 -1.16
CA PHE A 9 15.95 38.56 0.19
C PHE A 9 17.44 38.96 0.29
N SER A 10 18.05 39.53 -0.76
CA SER A 10 19.45 40.02 -0.67
C SER A 10 19.63 41.28 0.17
N ASP A 11 18.55 42.05 0.33
CA ASP A 11 18.57 43.33 1.04
C ASP A 11 18.49 43.15 2.57
N PHE A 12 18.28 41.92 3.03
CA PHE A 12 18.17 41.57 4.44
C PHE A 12 19.20 40.49 4.81
N PRO A 13 19.85 40.61 5.98
CA PRO A 13 20.74 39.56 6.45
C PRO A 13 19.96 38.28 6.75
N SER A 14 20.61 37.12 6.63
CA SER A 14 20.02 35.84 7.02
C SER A 14 19.67 35.84 8.51
N VAL A 15 18.46 35.37 8.83
CA VAL A 15 18.01 35.20 10.22
C VAL A 15 18.42 33.83 10.73
N SER A 16 19.17 33.75 11.83
CA SER A 16 19.58 32.47 12.42
C SER A 16 18.44 31.79 13.20
N THR A 17 18.63 30.54 13.61
CA THR A 17 17.64 29.82 14.42
C THR A 17 17.48 30.46 15.79
N GLU A 18 18.58 30.93 16.38
CA GLU A 18 18.60 31.61 17.68
C GLU A 18 17.75 32.89 17.62
N LYS A 19 17.98 33.74 16.62
CA LYS A 19 17.20 34.98 16.44
C LYS A 19 15.71 34.71 16.24
N TRP A 20 15.36 33.64 15.52
CA TRP A 20 13.96 33.24 15.35
C TRP A 20 13.35 32.76 16.68
N MET A 21 14.09 31.97 17.46
CA MET A 21 13.67 31.50 18.77
C MET A 21 13.55 32.61 19.82
N GLU A 22 14.40 33.64 19.76
CA GLU A 22 14.28 34.85 20.59
C GLU A 22 12.93 35.55 20.33
N LYS A 23 12.56 35.70 19.05
CA LYS A 23 11.28 36.30 18.67
C LYS A 23 10.09 35.44 19.14
N VAL A 24 10.14 34.12 18.95
CA VAL A 24 9.10 33.20 19.45
C VAL A 24 8.96 33.31 20.98
N THR A 25 10.07 33.33 21.71
CA THR A 25 10.08 33.47 23.18
C THR A 25 9.45 34.79 23.63
N ALA A 26 9.78 35.89 22.95
CA ALA A 26 9.18 37.20 23.22
C ALA A 26 7.66 37.18 22.98
N ASP A 27 7.20 36.58 21.89
CA ASP A 27 5.77 36.52 21.54
C ASP A 27 4.98 35.57 22.47
N LEU A 28 5.64 34.57 23.06
CA LEU A 28 5.06 33.69 24.09
C LEU A 28 4.89 34.37 25.46
N LYS A 29 5.44 35.57 25.68
CA LYS A 29 5.28 36.35 26.93
C LYS A 29 5.56 35.53 28.20
N GLY A 30 6.62 34.73 28.18
CA GLY A 30 7.03 33.88 29.30
C GLY A 30 6.35 32.50 29.37
N ALA A 31 5.47 32.17 28.43
CA ALA A 31 4.92 30.82 28.33
C ALA A 31 5.97 29.82 27.80
N ASP A 32 5.92 28.59 28.31
CA ASP A 32 6.86 27.53 27.95
C ASP A 32 6.65 27.04 26.50
N TYR A 33 7.70 27.14 25.68
CA TYR A 33 7.70 26.77 24.26
C TYR A 33 7.32 25.30 24.03
N GLU A 34 7.92 24.39 24.80
CA GLU A 34 7.71 22.93 24.68
C GLU A 34 6.27 22.53 25.00
N LYS A 35 5.62 23.22 25.95
CA LYS A 35 4.23 22.97 26.32
C LYS A 35 3.24 23.67 25.38
N LYS A 36 3.60 24.83 24.81
CA LYS A 36 2.67 25.64 24.02
C LYS A 36 2.69 25.35 22.53
N LEU A 37 3.86 25.09 21.95
CA LEU A 37 4.01 25.05 20.49
C LEU A 37 4.47 23.69 19.95
N VAL A 38 5.11 22.85 20.78
CA VAL A 38 5.51 21.50 20.35
C VAL A 38 4.31 20.57 20.47
N TRP A 39 3.83 20.09 19.33
CA TRP A 39 2.78 19.08 19.32
C TRP A 39 3.37 17.72 19.67
N ARG A 40 2.89 17.15 20.79
CA ARG A 40 3.18 15.77 21.18
C ARG A 40 2.07 14.88 20.64
N THR A 41 2.38 14.09 19.63
CA THR A 41 1.41 13.17 19.02
C THR A 41 1.10 12.04 19.99
N ASN A 42 -0.01 11.35 19.78
CA ASN A 42 -0.35 10.17 20.59
C ASN A 42 0.66 9.02 20.40
N ASP A 43 1.34 8.98 19.23
CA ASP A 43 2.51 8.14 18.95
C ASP A 43 3.78 8.50 19.77
N GLY A 44 3.78 9.63 20.48
CA GLY A 44 4.94 10.11 21.23
C GLY A 44 5.95 10.91 20.40
N PHE A 45 5.64 11.26 19.15
CA PHE A 45 6.48 12.16 18.35
C PHE A 45 6.35 13.60 18.83
N LYS A 46 7.48 14.31 18.88
CA LYS A 46 7.53 15.76 19.08
C LYS A 46 7.58 16.47 17.74
N VAL A 47 6.46 17.00 17.29
CA VAL A 47 6.39 17.78 16.05
C VAL A 47 6.66 19.25 16.39
N LYS A 48 7.80 19.76 15.91
CA LYS A 48 8.19 21.17 16.07
C LYS A 48 7.25 22.07 15.24
N PRO A 49 6.96 23.31 15.70
CA PRO A 49 6.18 24.29 14.95
C PRO A 49 6.88 24.81 13.69
N PHE A 50 8.19 24.61 13.57
CA PHE A 50 8.97 24.90 12.37
C PHE A 50 10.17 23.96 12.25
N TYR A 51 10.68 23.81 11.02
CA TYR A 51 11.89 23.06 10.69
C TYR A 51 12.74 23.90 9.72
N ARG A 52 14.05 23.70 9.72
CA ARG A 52 15.02 24.47 8.95
C ARG A 52 16.02 23.55 8.24
N ALA A 53 16.84 24.13 7.35
CA ALA A 53 17.85 23.40 6.60
C ALA A 53 18.84 22.63 7.49
N GLU A 54 19.10 23.13 8.70
CA GLU A 54 19.93 22.42 9.69
C GLU A 54 19.32 21.12 10.20
N ASP A 55 17.98 21.00 10.28
CA ASP A 55 17.29 19.75 10.68
C ASP A 55 17.46 18.65 9.62
N LEU A 56 17.96 18.98 8.42
CA LEU A 56 18.22 18.02 7.34
C LEU A 56 19.64 17.46 7.36
N LYS A 57 20.59 18.09 8.07
CA LYS A 57 22.03 17.79 7.97
C LYS A 57 22.39 16.35 8.34
N GLU A 58 21.62 15.74 9.25
CA GLU A 58 21.86 14.37 9.73
C GLU A 58 21.12 13.31 8.89
N LEU A 59 20.27 13.72 7.94
CA LEU A 59 19.48 12.81 7.12
C LEU A 59 20.31 12.31 5.93
N LYS A 60 20.55 10.99 5.88
CA LYS A 60 21.35 10.34 4.82
C LYS A 60 20.64 10.20 3.47
N THR A 61 19.36 10.57 3.40
CA THR A 61 18.47 10.26 2.27
C THR A 61 17.86 11.50 1.61
N THR A 62 18.44 12.68 1.85
CA THR A 62 17.99 13.96 1.26
C THR A 62 18.04 13.98 -0.26
N ASP A 63 19.05 13.29 -0.83
CA ASP A 63 19.28 13.24 -2.28
C ASP A 63 18.67 12.00 -2.95
N ALA A 64 17.92 11.18 -2.20
CA ALA A 64 17.30 9.98 -2.75
C ALA A 64 16.31 10.34 -3.88
N LEU A 65 16.39 9.62 -5.00
CA LEU A 65 15.50 9.80 -6.14
C LEU A 65 14.34 8.79 -6.12
N PRO A 66 13.17 9.14 -6.68
CA PRO A 66 12.09 8.18 -6.83
C PRO A 66 12.50 7.04 -7.79
N GLY A 67 12.07 5.81 -7.49
CA GLY A 67 12.41 4.62 -8.28
C GLY A 67 13.82 4.07 -8.04
N GLU A 68 14.56 4.60 -7.08
CA GLU A 68 15.91 4.16 -6.73
C GLU A 68 15.96 3.79 -5.25
N PHE A 69 16.71 2.74 -4.91
CA PHE A 69 16.89 2.31 -3.52
C PHE A 69 17.46 3.47 -2.69
N PRO A 70 16.91 3.77 -1.50
CA PRO A 70 15.96 2.97 -0.70
C PRO A 70 14.49 3.34 -0.88
N TYR A 71 14.09 3.79 -2.08
CA TYR A 71 12.70 4.03 -2.51
C TYR A 71 11.90 5.01 -1.65
N LEU A 72 12.57 5.81 -0.82
CA LEU A 72 11.95 6.77 0.10
C LEU A 72 10.95 7.70 -0.61
N ARG A 73 11.34 8.21 -1.79
CA ARG A 73 10.52 9.14 -2.59
C ARG A 73 9.52 8.45 -3.53
N GLY A 74 9.46 7.13 -3.52
CA GLY A 74 8.55 6.33 -4.35
C GLY A 74 9.28 5.16 -5.00
N THR A 75 8.55 4.11 -5.36
CA THR A 75 9.07 2.94 -6.08
C THR A 75 9.10 3.13 -7.60
N LYS A 76 8.52 4.23 -8.10
CA LYS A 76 8.44 4.58 -9.52
C LYS A 76 8.86 6.03 -9.70
N LYS A 77 9.34 6.38 -10.90
CA LYS A 77 9.73 7.75 -11.30
C LYS A 77 8.54 8.65 -11.67
N ASN A 78 7.32 8.11 -11.73
CA ASN A 78 6.11 8.86 -12.07
C ASN A 78 5.14 8.93 -10.87
N ASN A 79 4.19 9.84 -10.95
CA ASN A 79 3.14 10.05 -9.95
C ASN A 79 1.80 9.44 -10.40
N VAL A 80 1.82 8.25 -10.99
CA VAL A 80 0.59 7.58 -11.43
C VAL A 80 0.12 6.64 -10.32
N TRP A 81 -1.10 6.88 -9.83
CA TRP A 81 -1.84 5.97 -8.96
C TRP A 81 -3.11 5.50 -9.66
N LEU A 82 -3.66 4.40 -9.16
CA LEU A 82 -4.92 3.85 -9.65
C LEU A 82 -6.05 4.24 -8.69
N VAL A 83 -7.19 4.62 -9.25
CA VAL A 83 -8.46 4.79 -8.55
C VAL A 83 -9.18 3.45 -8.56
N ARG A 84 -9.13 2.75 -7.43
CA ARG A 84 -9.73 1.42 -7.27
C ARG A 84 -11.13 1.51 -6.66
N GLN A 85 -12.08 0.79 -7.25
CA GLN A 85 -13.42 0.62 -6.69
C GLN A 85 -13.70 -0.85 -6.31
N ASP A 86 -14.22 -1.06 -5.11
CA ASP A 86 -14.68 -2.36 -4.63
C ASP A 86 -16.12 -2.65 -5.07
N ILE A 87 -16.36 -3.87 -5.54
CA ILE A 87 -17.64 -4.42 -5.96
C ILE A 87 -17.85 -5.76 -5.27
N VAL A 88 -18.91 -5.88 -4.47
CA VAL A 88 -19.37 -7.17 -3.94
C VAL A 88 -20.18 -7.87 -5.03
N VAL A 89 -19.84 -9.12 -5.33
CA VAL A 89 -20.43 -9.87 -6.44
C VAL A 89 -21.50 -10.84 -5.93
N GLU A 90 -22.74 -10.37 -5.87
CA GLU A 90 -23.92 -11.21 -5.59
C GLU A 90 -24.41 -11.93 -6.85
N CYS A 91 -24.43 -11.19 -7.97
CA CYS A 91 -24.73 -11.64 -9.32
C CYS A 91 -23.60 -11.20 -10.28
N PRO A 92 -22.93 -12.13 -10.99
CA PRO A 92 -21.82 -11.79 -11.91
C PRO A 92 -22.20 -10.79 -12.99
N LYS A 93 -23.40 -10.93 -13.55
CA LYS A 93 -23.88 -10.06 -14.64
C LYS A 93 -24.06 -8.62 -14.17
N GLU A 94 -24.74 -8.41 -13.04
CA GLU A 94 -24.95 -7.07 -12.48
C GLU A 94 -23.64 -6.43 -12.01
N ALA A 95 -22.74 -7.23 -11.42
CA ALA A 95 -21.41 -6.76 -11.04
C ALA A 95 -20.57 -6.35 -12.26
N ASN A 96 -20.67 -7.08 -13.36
CA ASN A 96 -20.03 -6.74 -14.64
C ASN A 96 -20.58 -5.43 -15.21
N GLU A 97 -21.91 -5.28 -15.29
CA GLU A 97 -22.56 -4.05 -15.77
C GLU A 97 -22.13 -2.83 -14.92
N LYS A 98 -22.07 -3.00 -13.59
CA LYS A 98 -21.56 -1.98 -12.68
C LYS A 98 -20.08 -1.67 -12.93
N ALA A 99 -19.25 -2.69 -13.10
CA ALA A 99 -17.82 -2.54 -13.37
C ALA A 99 -17.56 -1.75 -14.67
N LEU A 100 -18.22 -2.12 -15.76
CA LEU A 100 -18.12 -1.40 -17.04
C LEU A 100 -18.56 0.06 -16.88
N LYS A 101 -19.69 0.30 -16.21
CA LYS A 101 -20.20 1.67 -15.98
C LYS A 101 -19.20 2.56 -15.24
N ILE A 102 -18.49 2.05 -14.24
CA ILE A 102 -17.52 2.85 -13.49
C ILE A 102 -16.18 3.00 -14.22
N LEU A 103 -15.77 2.02 -15.04
CA LEU A 103 -14.62 2.15 -15.93
C LEU A 103 -14.82 3.33 -16.90
N TYR A 104 -16.01 3.46 -17.49
CA TYR A 104 -16.38 4.60 -18.35
C TYR A 104 -16.49 5.95 -17.59
N ARG A 105 -16.29 5.95 -16.27
CA ARG A 105 -16.34 7.14 -15.41
C ARG A 105 -14.99 7.43 -14.73
N GLY A 106 -13.90 6.86 -15.23
CA GLY A 106 -12.53 7.17 -14.79
C GLY A 106 -11.96 6.27 -13.70
N VAL A 107 -12.65 5.19 -13.32
CA VAL A 107 -12.04 4.11 -12.52
C VAL A 107 -11.10 3.32 -13.42
N ASP A 108 -9.90 3.01 -12.93
CA ASP A 108 -8.85 2.30 -13.68
C ASP A 108 -8.36 1.02 -12.95
N SER A 109 -8.91 0.73 -11.77
CA SER A 109 -8.68 -0.51 -11.02
C SER A 109 -9.99 -1.03 -10.42
N LEU A 110 -10.23 -2.33 -10.57
CA LEU A 110 -11.42 -3.00 -10.06
C LEU A 110 -11.04 -3.99 -8.99
N SER A 111 -11.92 -4.13 -8.00
CA SER A 111 -11.80 -5.12 -6.93
C SER A 111 -13.12 -5.85 -6.76
N PHE A 112 -13.09 -7.16 -6.94
CA PHE A 112 -14.27 -8.00 -6.84
C PHE A 112 -14.19 -8.85 -5.57
N ARG A 113 -15.20 -8.72 -4.70
CA ARG A 113 -15.43 -9.70 -3.63
C ARG A 113 -16.34 -10.79 -4.18
N VAL A 114 -15.75 -11.92 -4.53
CA VAL A 114 -16.45 -13.04 -5.16
C VAL A 114 -16.99 -14.02 -4.13
N ASN A 115 -18.08 -14.70 -4.48
CA ASN A 115 -18.70 -15.72 -3.63
C ASN A 115 -18.11 -17.10 -3.96
N ALA A 116 -17.54 -17.77 -2.96
CA ALA A 116 -16.93 -19.08 -3.12
C ALA A 116 -17.91 -20.18 -3.56
N GLU A 117 -19.15 -20.15 -3.07
CA GLU A 117 -20.16 -21.18 -3.39
C GLU A 117 -20.60 -21.14 -4.86
N LYS A 118 -20.42 -19.99 -5.52
CA LYS A 118 -20.80 -19.78 -6.92
C LYS A 118 -19.59 -19.73 -7.86
N LEU A 119 -18.38 -19.95 -7.34
CA LEU A 119 -17.16 -19.82 -8.12
C LEU A 119 -17.11 -20.92 -9.20
N SER A 120 -16.96 -20.51 -10.46
CA SER A 120 -16.76 -21.39 -11.60
C SER A 120 -16.09 -20.65 -12.75
N ALA A 121 -15.73 -21.37 -13.82
CA ALA A 121 -15.22 -20.75 -15.03
C ALA A 121 -16.27 -19.83 -15.68
N GLU A 122 -17.52 -20.28 -15.78
CA GLU A 122 -18.65 -19.51 -16.34
C GLU A 122 -18.97 -18.26 -15.51
N TYR A 123 -18.82 -18.37 -14.18
CA TYR A 123 -18.95 -17.23 -13.27
C TYR A 123 -17.93 -16.13 -13.62
N LEU A 124 -16.65 -16.49 -13.79
CA LEU A 124 -15.60 -15.53 -14.16
C LEU A 124 -15.78 -14.99 -15.58
N GLU A 125 -16.21 -15.84 -16.52
CA GLU A 125 -16.52 -15.39 -17.89
C GLU A 125 -17.63 -14.34 -17.91
N THR A 126 -18.66 -14.53 -17.10
CA THR A 126 -19.76 -13.56 -16.97
C THR A 126 -19.30 -12.29 -16.27
N LEU A 127 -18.55 -12.42 -15.17
CA LEU A 127 -18.07 -11.29 -14.37
C LEU A 127 -17.10 -10.38 -15.14
N LEU A 128 -16.22 -10.98 -15.94
CA LEU A 128 -15.15 -10.27 -16.67
C LEU A 128 -15.49 -10.00 -18.13
N LYS A 129 -16.74 -10.24 -18.55
CA LYS A 129 -17.20 -9.98 -19.91
C LYS A 129 -16.92 -8.54 -20.32
N ASP A 130 -16.32 -8.33 -21.49
CA ASP A 130 -15.99 -7.01 -22.05
C ASP A 130 -15.04 -6.15 -21.18
N ILE A 131 -14.40 -6.73 -20.16
CA ILE A 131 -13.34 -6.09 -19.37
C ILE A 131 -11.98 -6.57 -19.89
N TYR A 132 -11.20 -5.65 -20.45
CA TYR A 132 -9.89 -5.96 -21.02
C TYR A 132 -8.79 -5.97 -19.95
N ALA A 133 -8.41 -7.17 -19.51
CA ALA A 133 -7.54 -7.38 -18.34
C ALA A 133 -6.10 -6.85 -18.51
N GLU A 134 -5.64 -6.60 -19.74
CA GLU A 134 -4.34 -5.96 -19.99
C GLU A 134 -4.35 -4.45 -19.75
N SER A 135 -5.54 -3.82 -19.71
CA SER A 135 -5.70 -2.36 -19.54
C SER A 135 -6.26 -1.96 -18.19
N VAL A 136 -6.80 -2.91 -17.41
CA VAL A 136 -7.43 -2.66 -16.11
C VAL A 136 -6.75 -3.51 -15.06
N GLU A 137 -6.40 -2.93 -13.91
CA GLU A 137 -5.90 -3.72 -12.79
C GLU A 137 -7.06 -4.47 -12.11
N LEU A 138 -6.99 -5.80 -12.06
CA LEU A 138 -8.05 -6.65 -11.52
C LEU A 138 -7.65 -7.27 -10.18
N ASN A 139 -8.41 -6.95 -9.14
CA ASN A 139 -8.18 -7.41 -7.78
C ASN A 139 -9.35 -8.28 -7.33
N PHE A 140 -9.07 -9.30 -6.53
CA PHE A 140 -10.09 -10.24 -6.08
C PHE A 140 -9.94 -10.54 -4.60
N SER A 141 -11.07 -10.72 -3.93
CA SER A 141 -11.15 -11.26 -2.58
C SER A 141 -12.19 -12.36 -2.52
N ILE A 142 -11.84 -13.43 -1.83
CA ILE A 142 -12.67 -14.62 -1.59
C ILE A 142 -12.36 -15.14 -0.19
N CYS A 143 -13.14 -16.08 0.34
CA CYS A 143 -12.78 -16.73 1.58
C CYS A 143 -11.43 -17.45 1.45
N GLN A 144 -10.64 -17.45 2.52
CA GLN A 144 -9.22 -17.82 2.49
C GLN A 144 -8.96 -19.27 2.03
N ASN A 145 -9.94 -20.17 2.12
CA ASN A 145 -9.79 -21.55 1.67
C ASN A 145 -9.87 -21.72 0.14
N HIS A 146 -10.49 -20.77 -0.58
CA HIS A 146 -10.74 -20.87 -2.03
C HIS A 146 -9.83 -19.92 -2.84
N VAL A 147 -8.83 -19.30 -2.21
CA VAL A 147 -7.90 -18.38 -2.90
C VAL A 147 -7.06 -19.09 -3.97
N ALA A 148 -6.70 -20.37 -3.73
CA ALA A 148 -5.92 -21.16 -4.68
C ALA A 148 -6.77 -21.52 -5.91
N GLU A 149 -7.98 -22.05 -5.69
CA GLU A 149 -8.95 -22.34 -6.76
C GLU A 149 -9.26 -21.09 -7.60
N LEU A 150 -9.49 -19.95 -6.96
CA LEU A 150 -9.68 -18.68 -7.67
C LEU A 150 -8.44 -18.31 -8.51
N GLY A 151 -7.24 -18.53 -7.98
CA GLY A 151 -5.99 -18.33 -8.72
C GLY A 151 -5.88 -19.23 -9.96
N GLU A 152 -6.23 -20.51 -9.82
CA GLU A 152 -6.23 -21.48 -10.92
C GLU A 152 -7.24 -21.09 -12.00
N LEU A 153 -8.47 -20.75 -11.61
CA LEU A 153 -9.53 -20.34 -12.53
C LEU A 153 -9.21 -19.03 -13.25
N LEU A 154 -8.62 -18.04 -12.56
CA LEU A 154 -8.18 -16.79 -13.19
C LEU A 154 -7.04 -17.04 -14.18
N THR A 155 -6.03 -17.84 -13.80
CA THR A 155 -4.94 -18.21 -14.70
C THR A 155 -5.46 -18.93 -15.95
N ALA A 156 -6.36 -19.90 -15.78
CA ALA A 156 -6.99 -20.62 -16.89
C ALA A 156 -7.84 -19.70 -17.78
N TYR A 157 -8.60 -18.78 -17.18
CA TYR A 157 -9.36 -17.76 -17.92
C TYR A 157 -8.43 -16.89 -18.76
N TYR A 158 -7.32 -16.40 -18.19
CA TYR A 158 -6.39 -15.55 -18.92
C TYR A 158 -5.68 -16.27 -20.07
N GLN A 159 -5.31 -17.54 -19.86
CA GLN A 159 -4.76 -18.41 -20.90
C GLN A 159 -5.77 -18.66 -22.02
N LYS A 160 -7.02 -19.01 -21.67
CA LYS A 160 -8.11 -19.22 -22.63
C LYS A 160 -8.38 -17.98 -23.49
N LYS A 161 -8.24 -16.78 -22.92
CA LYS A 161 -8.40 -15.50 -23.63
C LYS A 161 -7.15 -15.02 -24.35
N ASN A 162 -6.05 -15.78 -24.28
CA ASN A 162 -4.77 -15.47 -24.91
C ASN A 162 -4.21 -14.08 -24.52
N TYR A 163 -4.38 -13.72 -23.24
CA TYR A 163 -3.79 -12.49 -22.70
C TYR A 163 -2.27 -12.64 -22.48
N ASP A 164 -1.54 -11.54 -22.67
CA ASP A 164 -0.14 -11.44 -22.29
C ASP A 164 0.00 -11.32 -20.77
N ALA A 165 0.49 -12.39 -20.13
CA ALA A 165 0.69 -12.43 -18.69
C ALA A 165 1.63 -11.33 -18.16
N GLY A 166 2.54 -10.81 -18.99
CA GLY A 166 3.43 -9.69 -18.65
C GLY A 166 2.71 -8.34 -18.51
N LYS A 167 1.48 -8.23 -19.03
CA LYS A 167 0.65 -7.01 -18.90
C LYS A 167 -0.42 -7.11 -17.82
N LEU A 168 -0.78 -8.33 -17.43
CA LEU A 168 -1.80 -8.58 -16.40
C LEU A 168 -1.32 -8.11 -15.03
N ARG A 169 -2.05 -7.17 -14.42
CA ARG A 169 -1.76 -6.60 -13.10
C ARG A 169 -2.94 -6.78 -12.18
N GLY A 170 -2.68 -7.16 -10.94
CA GLY A 170 -3.77 -7.48 -10.03
C GLY A 170 -3.34 -8.03 -8.69
N SER A 171 -4.33 -8.46 -7.92
CA SER A 171 -4.09 -9.20 -6.70
C SER A 171 -5.19 -10.18 -6.36
N ILE A 172 -4.85 -11.26 -5.65
CA ILE A 172 -5.81 -12.10 -4.95
C ILE A 172 -5.55 -11.94 -3.45
N ASN A 173 -6.56 -11.57 -2.69
CA ASN A 173 -6.40 -11.27 -1.26
C ASN A 173 -6.30 -12.56 -0.42
N PHE A 174 -5.10 -13.14 -0.35
CA PHE A 174 -4.77 -14.09 0.70
C PHE A 174 -4.09 -13.38 1.87
N ASP A 175 -4.78 -13.42 2.99
CA ASP A 175 -4.38 -12.78 4.24
C ASP A 175 -4.88 -13.61 5.40
N TYR A 176 -3.95 -14.40 5.91
CA TYR A 176 -4.18 -15.27 7.02
C TYR A 176 -4.16 -14.54 8.37
N TYR A 177 -3.12 -13.72 8.61
CA TYR A 177 -2.91 -13.07 9.90
C TYR A 177 -4.01 -12.08 10.23
N ASN A 178 -4.55 -11.35 9.24
CA ASN A 178 -5.69 -10.48 9.48
C ASN A 178 -6.94 -11.26 9.89
N THR A 179 -7.15 -12.47 9.37
CA THR A 179 -8.26 -13.33 9.79
C THR A 179 -8.10 -13.70 11.26
N MET A 180 -6.88 -14.05 11.68
CA MET A 180 -6.55 -14.31 13.08
C MET A 180 -6.80 -13.07 13.96
N LEU A 181 -6.27 -11.91 13.56
CA LEU A 181 -6.38 -10.66 14.33
C LEU A 181 -7.81 -10.13 14.45
N THR A 182 -8.63 -10.29 13.40
CA THR A 182 -9.99 -9.72 13.37
C THR A 182 -11.07 -10.67 13.86
N LYS A 183 -10.84 -11.99 13.79
CA LYS A 183 -11.85 -12.99 14.17
C LYS A 183 -11.45 -13.85 15.37
N GLY A 184 -10.20 -13.74 15.85
CA GLY A 184 -9.66 -14.62 16.88
C GLY A 184 -9.62 -16.09 16.44
N LYS A 185 -9.58 -16.34 15.13
CA LYS A 185 -9.61 -17.69 14.55
C LYS A 185 -8.29 -17.99 13.88
N ASP A 186 -7.54 -18.88 14.50
CA ASP A 186 -6.46 -19.59 13.85
C ASP A 186 -7.04 -20.75 13.02
N LYS A 187 -6.22 -21.31 12.16
CA LYS A 187 -6.60 -22.21 11.08
C LYS A 187 -5.39 -23.07 10.74
N GLU A 188 -5.66 -24.31 10.40
CA GLU A 188 -4.59 -25.26 10.18
C GLU A 188 -3.84 -24.97 8.87
N ASN A 189 -2.51 -25.01 8.95
CA ASN A 189 -1.58 -24.96 7.81
C ASN A 189 -1.74 -23.74 6.86
N PRO A 190 -1.73 -22.49 7.36
CA PRO A 190 -1.80 -21.28 6.51
C PRO A 190 -0.72 -21.23 5.44
N THR A 191 0.49 -21.68 5.79
CA THR A 191 1.65 -21.72 4.91
C THR A 191 1.39 -22.61 3.68
N GLN A 192 0.66 -23.72 3.85
CA GLN A 192 0.31 -24.59 2.73
C GLN A 192 -0.65 -23.91 1.76
N ILE A 193 -1.67 -23.21 2.27
CA ILE A 193 -2.62 -22.45 1.43
C ILE A 193 -1.89 -21.32 0.68
N ALA A 194 -0.99 -20.61 1.37
CA ALA A 194 -0.14 -19.58 0.79
C ALA A 194 0.69 -20.13 -0.38
N LYS A 195 1.31 -21.29 -0.20
CA LYS A 195 2.07 -21.97 -1.27
C LYS A 195 1.17 -22.38 -2.43
N SER A 196 -0.02 -22.90 -2.17
CA SER A 196 -0.97 -23.27 -3.23
C SER A 196 -1.37 -22.07 -4.10
N VAL A 197 -1.68 -20.90 -3.51
CA VAL A 197 -2.03 -19.71 -4.31
C VAL A 197 -0.82 -19.12 -5.05
N LEU A 198 0.38 -19.23 -4.49
CA LEU A 198 1.62 -18.85 -5.18
C LEU A 198 1.85 -19.71 -6.43
N VAL A 199 1.64 -21.02 -6.33
CA VAL A 199 1.73 -21.96 -7.46
C VAL A 199 0.63 -21.68 -8.49
N ALA A 200 -0.61 -21.53 -8.05
CA ALA A 200 -1.77 -21.24 -8.90
C ALA A 200 -1.60 -19.96 -9.75
N THR A 201 -0.80 -19.00 -9.26
CA THR A 201 -0.55 -17.70 -9.91
C THR A 201 0.90 -17.51 -10.36
N GLN A 202 1.66 -18.61 -10.50
CA GLN A 202 3.08 -18.54 -10.87
C GLN A 202 3.31 -17.93 -12.26
N SER A 203 2.38 -18.16 -13.19
CA SER A 203 2.41 -17.61 -14.56
C SER A 203 2.03 -16.13 -14.63
N LEU A 204 1.59 -15.52 -13.53
CA LEU A 204 1.16 -14.12 -13.46
C LEU A 204 2.21 -13.28 -12.70
N PRO A 205 3.27 -12.79 -13.37
CA PRO A 205 4.43 -12.18 -12.71
C PRO A 205 4.11 -10.91 -11.93
N HIS A 206 3.06 -10.16 -12.34
CA HIS A 206 2.66 -8.91 -11.68
C HIS A 206 1.42 -9.05 -10.80
N TYR A 207 0.92 -10.26 -10.58
CA TYR A 207 -0.10 -10.53 -9.57
C TYR A 207 0.55 -10.67 -8.20
N ARG A 208 0.02 -9.91 -7.23
CA ARG A 208 0.39 -10.02 -5.82
C ARG A 208 -0.69 -10.82 -5.10
N VAL A 209 -0.30 -11.85 -4.35
CA VAL A 209 -1.26 -12.76 -3.74
C VAL A 209 -1.12 -12.85 -2.23
N LEU A 210 -0.03 -12.34 -1.67
CA LEU A 210 0.19 -12.32 -0.22
C LEU A 210 -0.12 -10.91 0.29
N ASN A 211 -1.23 -10.74 0.98
CA ASN A 211 -1.69 -9.43 1.41
C ASN A 211 -1.34 -9.19 2.89
N VAL A 212 -0.84 -7.99 3.16
CA VAL A 212 -0.68 -7.41 4.50
C VAL A 212 -1.76 -6.33 4.65
N ASN A 213 -2.95 -6.71 5.11
CA ASN A 213 -4.07 -5.78 5.33
C ASN A 213 -3.97 -5.02 6.66
N ALA A 214 -2.92 -4.21 6.81
CA ALA A 214 -2.69 -3.37 8.00
C ALA A 214 -3.80 -2.33 8.28
N LEU A 215 -4.65 -2.02 7.29
CA LEU A 215 -5.87 -1.24 7.47
C LEU A 215 -6.73 -1.71 8.66
N SER A 216 -6.78 -3.02 8.95
CA SER A 216 -7.55 -3.51 10.09
C SER A 216 -7.01 -3.03 11.43
N LEU A 217 -5.68 -2.90 11.56
CA LEU A 217 -5.01 -2.35 12.73
C LEU A 217 -5.38 -0.88 12.91
N ASN A 218 -5.35 -0.12 11.80
CA ASN A 218 -5.75 1.29 11.78
C ASN A 218 -7.20 1.45 12.25
N ASN A 219 -8.12 0.65 11.68
CA ASN A 219 -9.53 0.63 12.07
C ASN A 219 -9.75 0.19 13.53
N ALA A 220 -8.84 -0.62 14.08
CA ALA A 220 -8.84 -1.03 15.49
C ALA A 220 -8.21 0.01 16.43
N GLY A 221 -7.77 1.16 15.90
CA GLY A 221 -7.22 2.27 16.69
C GLY A 221 -5.70 2.21 16.89
N SER A 222 -4.96 1.44 16.09
CA SER A 222 -3.50 1.45 16.15
C SER A 222 -2.95 2.85 15.85
N TYR A 223 -1.92 3.24 16.58
CA TYR A 223 -1.12 4.40 16.23
C TYR A 223 -0.35 4.19 14.92
N ILE A 224 0.14 5.28 14.31
CA ILE A 224 0.73 5.22 12.98
C ILE A 224 2.02 4.38 12.95
N SER A 225 2.79 4.45 14.03
CA SER A 225 4.00 3.67 14.27
C SER A 225 3.68 2.19 14.51
N GLN A 226 2.59 1.89 15.22
CA GLN A 226 2.13 0.52 15.46
C GLN A 226 1.65 -0.15 14.17
N GLU A 227 0.82 0.55 13.38
CA GLU A 227 0.37 0.05 12.07
C GLU A 227 1.57 -0.31 11.19
N LEU A 228 2.55 0.59 11.09
CA LEU A 228 3.76 0.39 10.30
C LEU A 228 4.60 -0.79 10.83
N GLY A 229 4.89 -0.82 12.13
CA GLY A 229 5.71 -1.85 12.75
C GLY A 229 5.10 -3.24 12.59
N TYR A 230 3.80 -3.39 12.88
CA TYR A 230 3.10 -4.65 12.72
C TYR A 230 2.97 -5.09 11.27
N ALA A 231 2.73 -4.16 10.33
CA ALA A 231 2.70 -4.47 8.91
C ALA A 231 4.05 -5.03 8.43
N LEU A 232 5.17 -4.41 8.81
CA LEU A 232 6.51 -4.86 8.43
C LEU A 232 6.86 -6.21 9.06
N ALA A 233 6.54 -6.40 10.35
CA ALA A 233 6.76 -7.68 11.03
C ALA A 233 5.98 -8.82 10.37
N TRP A 234 4.74 -8.55 9.97
CA TRP A 234 3.91 -9.51 9.26
C TRP A 234 4.44 -9.79 7.84
N GLY A 235 4.84 -8.78 7.09
CA GLY A 235 5.53 -9.00 5.81
C GLY A 235 6.80 -9.86 5.97
N ASN A 236 7.58 -9.60 7.02
CA ASN A 236 8.76 -10.39 7.35
C ASN A 236 8.41 -11.84 7.69
N GLU A 237 7.28 -12.10 8.35
CA GLU A 237 6.83 -13.46 8.64
C GLU A 237 6.56 -14.28 7.36
N TYR A 238 6.00 -13.65 6.32
CA TYR A 238 5.89 -14.29 5.01
C TYR A 238 7.27 -14.62 4.41
N LEU A 239 8.25 -13.72 4.55
CA LEU A 239 9.62 -13.95 4.06
C LEU A 239 10.36 -15.01 4.88
N ALA A 240 10.03 -15.20 6.15
CA ALA A 240 10.62 -16.23 6.98
C ALA A 240 10.06 -17.62 6.67
N GLN A 241 8.74 -17.74 6.45
CA GLN A 241 8.07 -19.03 6.37
C GLN A 241 7.92 -19.62 4.96
N LEU A 242 7.77 -18.76 3.95
CA LEU A 242 7.35 -19.22 2.62
C LEU A 242 8.47 -19.66 1.67
N PRO A 243 9.68 -19.07 1.70
CA PRO A 243 10.74 -19.50 0.79
C PRO A 243 11.07 -20.98 0.91
N ASP A 244 11.42 -21.58 -0.22
CA ASP A 244 11.91 -22.95 -0.32
C ASP A 244 12.79 -23.12 -1.57
N ASN A 245 13.12 -24.36 -1.93
CA ASN A 245 13.97 -24.66 -3.09
C ASN A 245 13.37 -24.21 -4.43
N LYS A 246 12.07 -23.87 -4.50
CA LYS A 246 11.39 -23.46 -5.73
C LYS A 246 11.12 -21.96 -5.79
N ILE A 247 10.90 -21.30 -4.65
CA ILE A 247 10.60 -19.86 -4.60
C ILE A 247 11.52 -19.18 -3.60
N SER A 248 12.34 -18.23 -4.08
CA SER A 248 13.25 -17.45 -3.23
C SER A 248 12.51 -16.39 -2.42
N ALA A 249 13.15 -15.88 -1.35
CA ALA A 249 12.64 -14.75 -0.57
C ALA A 249 12.34 -13.51 -1.44
N ALA A 250 13.18 -13.23 -2.44
CA ALA A 250 12.93 -12.15 -3.40
C ALA A 250 11.70 -12.44 -4.28
N GLY A 251 11.46 -13.70 -4.63
CA GLY A 251 10.23 -14.14 -5.31
C GLY A 251 8.99 -13.91 -4.46
N ILE A 252 9.04 -14.27 -3.17
CA ILE A 252 7.96 -14.03 -2.21
C ILE A 252 7.72 -12.53 -2.03
N ALA A 253 8.77 -11.72 -1.85
CA ALA A 253 8.65 -10.27 -1.69
C ALA A 253 7.89 -9.60 -2.86
N LYS A 254 8.13 -10.04 -4.11
CA LYS A 254 7.40 -9.55 -5.29
C LYS A 254 5.91 -9.86 -5.27
N LYS A 255 5.49 -10.90 -4.54
CA LYS A 255 4.10 -11.34 -4.41
C LYS A 255 3.38 -10.69 -3.22
N ILE A 256 4.08 -9.91 -2.38
CA ILE A 256 3.50 -9.22 -1.24
C ILE A 256 2.84 -7.89 -1.65
N LYS A 257 1.65 -7.61 -1.09
CA LYS A 257 0.92 -6.35 -1.22
C LYS A 257 0.54 -5.82 0.16
N PHE A 258 1.01 -4.62 0.48
CA PHE A 258 0.60 -3.90 1.69
C PHE A 258 -0.65 -3.06 1.43
N ASN A 259 -1.62 -3.12 2.34
CA ASN A 259 -2.82 -2.29 2.35
C ASN A 259 -2.88 -1.56 3.71
N PHE A 260 -2.40 -0.32 3.73
CA PHE A 260 -2.41 0.57 4.90
C PHE A 260 -3.70 1.40 4.96
N GLY A 261 -4.11 1.77 6.17
CA GLY A 261 -5.15 2.76 6.40
C GLY A 261 -4.66 4.19 6.18
N ILE A 262 -5.59 5.13 6.05
CA ILE A 262 -5.34 6.57 5.96
C ILE A 262 -6.23 7.26 7.00
N SER A 263 -5.61 7.94 7.96
CA SER A 263 -6.30 8.77 8.95
C SER A 263 -6.25 10.25 8.60
N SER A 264 -6.79 11.10 9.48
CA SER A 264 -6.80 12.56 9.31
C SER A 264 -5.43 13.24 9.55
N ASN A 265 -4.41 12.52 10.02
CA ASN A 265 -3.11 13.10 10.32
C ASN A 265 -2.22 13.22 9.06
N TYR A 266 -2.52 14.22 8.24
CA TYR A 266 -1.96 14.42 6.90
C TYR A 266 -0.43 14.22 6.81
N PHE A 267 0.35 14.91 7.64
CA PHE A 267 1.82 14.83 7.57
C PHE A 267 2.38 13.51 8.08
N LEU A 268 1.79 12.94 9.12
CA LEU A 268 2.23 11.63 9.61
C LEU A 268 1.89 10.54 8.59
N GLU A 269 0.75 10.60 7.91
CA GLU A 269 0.43 9.64 6.85
C GLU A 269 1.46 9.70 5.71
N ILE A 270 1.83 10.91 5.25
CA ILE A 270 2.92 11.07 4.28
C ILE A 270 4.22 10.45 4.79
N ALA A 271 4.57 10.70 6.06
CA ALA A 271 5.77 10.13 6.68
C ALA A 271 5.70 8.59 6.76
N LYS A 272 4.55 8.01 7.12
CA LYS A 272 4.33 6.55 7.21
C LYS A 272 4.63 5.87 5.87
N PHE A 273 4.04 6.34 4.77
CA PHE A 273 4.27 5.70 3.47
C PHE A 273 5.72 5.82 2.99
N ARG A 274 6.39 6.93 3.32
CA ARG A 274 7.82 7.10 3.02
C ARG A 274 8.68 6.15 3.86
N ALA A 275 8.42 6.08 5.16
CA ALA A 275 9.11 5.17 6.08
C ALA A 275 8.87 3.70 5.71
N ALA A 276 7.65 3.32 5.33
CA ALA A 276 7.32 1.97 4.88
C ALA A 276 8.20 1.50 3.73
N ARG A 277 8.45 2.36 2.73
CA ARG A 277 9.32 2.04 1.59
C ARG A 277 10.80 2.03 1.93
N LEU A 278 11.22 2.84 2.91
CA LEU A 278 12.60 2.86 3.37
C LEU A 278 12.95 1.60 4.17
N LEU A 279 11.98 1.09 4.95
CA LEU A 279 12.16 -0.04 5.86
C LEU A 279 11.91 -1.41 5.19
N TRP A 280 11.14 -1.44 4.11
CA TRP A 280 10.82 -2.64 3.33
C TRP A 280 11.72 -2.80 2.11
#